data_AF-A0A4V1TD45-F1
#
_entry.id   AF-A0A4V1TD45-F1
#
_cell.length_a   1.000
_cell.length_b   1.000
_cell.length_c   1.000
_cell.angle_alpha   90.00
_cell.angle_beta   90.00
_cell.angle_gamma   90.00
#
_symmetry.space_group_name_H-M   'P 1'
#
loop_
_entity.id
_entity.type
_entity.pdbx_description
1 polymer ?
#
loop_
_entity_poly.entity_id
_entity_poly.type
_entity_poly.pdbx_seq_one_letter_code
_entity_poly.pdbx_strand_id
1 'polypeptide(L)'
;QCLKLLRQHGIPTIVMTQRGSPVSDAADLTIAIDMQEGKNIFRPTSTRFAYLAAIDILANMVAYADRNIALKALRSIKEELVRNRDGDDRQLLGD
;
A
#
# COMPACT_ATOMS: atom_id res chain seq x y z
N GLN A 1 2.42 -11.21 -17.73
CA GLN A 1 2.51 -10.55 -19.06
C GLN A 1 2.57 -9.03 -18.92
N CYS A 2 1.72 -8.39 -18.11
CA CYS A 2 1.75 -6.94 -17.85
C CYS A 2 3.16 -6.38 -17.51
N LEU A 3 3.87 -6.94 -16.52
CA LEU A 3 5.21 -6.45 -16.13
C LEU A 3 6.24 -6.48 -17.26
N LYS A 4 6.21 -7.53 -18.10
CA LYS A 4 7.11 -7.64 -19.26
C LYS A 4 6.82 -6.54 -20.28
N LEU A 5 5.54 -6.21 -20.50
CA LEU A 5 5.12 -5.13 -21.39
C LEU A 5 5.57 -3.76 -20.85
N LEU A 6 5.35 -3.48 -19.57
CA LEU A 6 5.80 -2.22 -18.94
C LEU A 6 7.33 -2.05 -19.06
N ARG A 7 8.09 -3.11 -18.82
CA ARG A 7 9.55 -3.13 -19.00
C ARG A 7 9.96 -2.84 -20.45
N GLN A 8 9.27 -3.43 -21.45
CA GLN A 8 9.52 -3.14 -22.86
C GLN A 8 9.28 -1.66 -23.22
N HIS A 9 8.38 -0.99 -22.50
CA HIS A 9 8.11 0.44 -22.65
C HIS A 9 8.95 1.33 -21.73
N GLY A 10 9.93 0.79 -20.99
CA GLY A 10 10.78 1.55 -20.08
C GLY A 10 10.04 2.14 -18.88
N ILE A 11 8.86 1.60 -18.54
CA ILE A 11 8.07 2.05 -17.39
C ILE A 11 8.55 1.26 -16.16
N PRO A 12 9.07 1.93 -15.12
CA PRO A 12 9.60 1.24 -13.94
C PRO A 12 8.48 0.56 -13.15
N THR A 13 8.78 -0.63 -12.64
CA THR A 13 7.84 -1.47 -11.89
C THR A 13 8.37 -1.84 -10.51
N ILE A 14 7.51 -1.68 -9.50
CA ILE A 14 7.75 -2.14 -8.12
C ILE A 14 6.67 -3.16 -7.80
N VAL A 15 7.06 -4.31 -7.26
CA VAL A 15 6.12 -5.37 -6.85
C VAL A 15 6.35 -5.78 -5.40
N MET A 16 5.26 -6.13 -4.72
CA MET A 16 5.29 -6.79 -3.42
C MET A 16 4.87 -8.24 -3.65
N THR A 17 5.78 -9.20 -3.42
CA THR A 17 5.51 -10.61 -3.66
C THR A 17 6.54 -11.51 -2.95
N GLN A 18 6.39 -12.83 -3.05
CA GLN A 18 7.42 -13.77 -2.60
C GLN A 18 8.66 -13.70 -3.51
N ARG A 19 9.83 -13.81 -2.91
CA ARG A 19 11.10 -13.81 -3.63
C ARG A 19 11.18 -14.98 -4.61
N GLY A 20 11.73 -14.72 -5.80
CA GLY A 20 11.90 -15.74 -6.85
C GLY A 20 10.60 -16.22 -7.49
N SER A 21 9.47 -15.55 -7.20
CA SER A 21 8.23 -15.78 -7.94
C SER A 21 8.36 -15.23 -9.37
N PRO A 22 7.57 -15.76 -10.34
CA PRO A 22 7.56 -15.22 -11.71
C PRO A 22 7.21 -13.73 -11.80
N VAL A 23 6.52 -13.20 -10.78
CA VAL A 23 6.19 -11.77 -10.66
C VAL A 23 7.41 -10.97 -10.19
N SER A 24 8.14 -11.47 -9.18
CA SER A 24 9.40 -10.87 -8.71
C SER A 24 10.41 -10.75 -9.84
N ASP A 25 10.62 -11.84 -10.59
CA ASP A 25 11.66 -11.87 -11.64
C ASP A 25 11.32 -10.97 -12.84
N ALA A 26 10.04 -10.67 -13.04
CA ALA A 26 9.56 -9.81 -14.12
C ALA A 26 9.57 -8.31 -13.78
N ALA A 27 9.74 -7.94 -12.50
CA ALA A 27 9.70 -6.56 -12.02
C ALA A 27 11.10 -5.94 -11.89
N ASP A 28 11.19 -4.62 -11.85
CA ASP A 28 12.46 -3.90 -11.70
C ASP A 28 12.92 -3.82 -10.24
N LEU A 29 11.96 -3.75 -9.31
CA LEU A 29 12.21 -3.82 -7.88
C LEU A 29 11.20 -4.74 -7.20
N THR A 30 11.70 -5.67 -6.38
CA THR A 30 10.87 -6.53 -5.53
C THR A 30 11.01 -6.15 -4.07
N ILE A 31 9.89 -5.86 -3.43
CA ILE A 31 9.74 -5.81 -1.98
C ILE A 31 9.27 -7.20 -1.54
N ALA A 32 10.24 -8.02 -1.11
CA ALA A 32 9.99 -9.43 -0.81
C ALA A 32 9.21 -9.60 0.51
N ILE A 33 8.10 -10.35 0.47
CA ILE A 33 7.32 -10.75 1.63
C ILE A 33 7.31 -12.28 1.69
N ASP A 34 8.34 -12.81 2.35
CA ASP A 34 8.59 -14.25 2.45
C ASP A 34 7.96 -14.78 3.73
N MET A 35 6.69 -15.18 3.66
CA MET A 35 5.98 -15.73 4.80
C MET A 35 5.31 -17.05 4.46
N GLN A 36 5.48 -18.03 5.35
CA GLN A 36 4.86 -19.34 5.18
C GLN A 36 3.36 -19.20 5.42
N GLU A 37 2.56 -19.62 4.45
CA GLU A 37 1.11 -19.62 4.59
C GLU A 37 0.69 -20.68 5.61
N GLY A 38 -0.07 -20.27 6.62
CA GLY A 38 -0.57 -21.18 7.64
C GLY A 38 -1.61 -22.13 7.05
N LYS A 39 -1.64 -23.39 7.50
CA LYS A 39 -2.58 -24.42 7.03
C LYS A 39 -4.06 -24.14 7.37
N ASN A 40 -4.35 -23.10 8.15
CA ASN A 40 -5.70 -22.76 8.58
C ASN A 40 -6.32 -21.69 7.66
N ILE A 41 -7.10 -22.15 6.69
CA ILE A 41 -7.80 -21.32 5.69
C ILE A 41 -8.92 -20.43 6.27
N PHE A 42 -9.36 -20.67 7.52
CA PHE A 42 -10.46 -19.92 8.15
C PHE A 42 -9.98 -18.68 8.93
N ARG A 43 -8.67 -18.48 9.06
CA ARG A 43 -8.10 -17.23 9.59
C ARG A 43 -7.63 -16.35 8.43
N PRO A 44 -7.67 -15.00 8.56
CA PRO A 44 -6.91 -14.17 7.63
C PRO A 44 -5.49 -14.71 7.61
N THR A 45 -5.01 -15.10 6.42
CA THR A 45 -3.67 -15.66 6.32
C THR A 45 -2.72 -14.60 6.82
N SER A 46 -1.82 -14.94 7.75
CA SER A 46 -0.87 -13.99 8.33
C SER A 46 -0.19 -13.15 7.24
N THR A 47 0.01 -13.77 6.06
CA THR A 47 0.47 -13.16 4.81
C THR A 47 -0.27 -11.86 4.49
N ARG A 48 -1.61 -11.83 4.56
CA ARG A 48 -2.40 -10.62 4.32
C ARG A 48 -2.00 -9.48 5.25
N PHE A 49 -1.82 -9.74 6.54
CA PHE A 49 -1.41 -8.71 7.50
C PHE A 49 0.01 -8.22 7.23
N ALA A 50 0.92 -9.10 6.78
CA ALA A 50 2.26 -8.69 6.37
C ALA A 50 2.22 -7.74 5.15
N TYR A 51 1.40 -8.04 4.14
CA TYR A 51 1.20 -7.15 3.00
C TYR A 51 0.62 -5.79 3.43
N LEU A 52 -0.40 -5.78 4.29
CA LEU A 52 -1.00 -4.54 4.78
C LEU A 52 -0.01 -3.68 5.58
N ALA A 53 0.76 -4.29 6.47
CA ALA A 53 1.79 -3.58 7.23
C ALA A 53 2.88 -3.00 6.31
N ALA A 54 3.32 -3.75 5.28
CA ALA A 54 4.30 -3.26 4.33
C ALA A 54 3.76 -2.10 3.47
N ILE A 55 2.49 -2.15 3.06
CA ILE A 55 1.81 -1.05 2.37
C ILE A 55 1.78 0.21 3.26
N ASP A 56 1.43 0.05 4.53
CA ASP A 56 1.36 1.15 5.50
C ASP A 56 2.74 1.81 5.69
N ILE A 57 3.78 0.99 5.90
CA ILE A 57 5.16 1.47 6.02
C ILE A 57 5.60 2.22 4.75
N LEU A 58 5.29 1.70 3.56
CA LEU A 58 5.60 2.37 2.29
C LEU A 58 4.88 3.70 2.15
N ALA A 59 3.58 3.75 2.43
CA ALA A 59 2.79 4.97 2.37
C ALA A 59 3.36 6.04 3.32
N ASN A 60 3.72 5.64 4.54
CA ASN A 60 4.31 6.53 5.52
C ASN A 60 5.67 7.07 5.06
N MET A 61 6.56 6.22 4.53
CA MET A 61 7.84 6.66 3.97
C MET A 61 7.67 7.62 2.80
N VAL A 62 6.72 7.38 1.90
CA VAL A 62 6.39 8.30 0.78
C VAL A 62 5.86 9.63 1.31
N ALA A 63 4.98 9.61 2.32
CA ALA A 63 4.47 10.82 2.95
C ALA A 63 5.58 11.65 3.61
N TYR A 64 6.58 10.98 4.22
CA TYR A 64 7.75 11.67 4.75
C TYR A 64 8.68 12.23 3.66
N ALA A 65 8.80 11.53 2.54
CA ALA A 65 9.61 11.97 1.40
C ALA A 65 9.01 13.22 0.71
N ASP A 66 7.68 13.33 0.66
CA ASP A 66 6.98 14.53 0.18
C ASP A 66 5.85 14.97 1.13
N ARG A 67 6.26 15.65 2.20
CA ARG A 67 5.35 16.17 3.23
C ARG A 67 4.33 17.16 2.66
N ASN A 68 4.69 17.91 1.62
CA ASN A 68 3.81 18.96 1.08
C ASN A 68 2.62 18.34 0.34
N ILE A 69 2.87 17.32 -0.49
CA ILE A 69 1.79 16.58 -1.17
C ILE A 69 0.92 15.87 -0.13
N ALA A 70 1.53 15.20 0.86
CA ALA A 70 0.79 14.50 1.90
C ALA A 70 -0.13 15.43 2.70
N LEU A 71 0.37 16.60 3.14
CA LEU A 71 -0.43 17.58 3.87
C LEU A 71 -1.59 18.14 3.05
N LYS A 72 -1.42 18.33 1.73
CA LYS A 72 -2.51 18.79 0.86
C LYS A 72 -3.63 17.75 0.78
N ALA A 73 -3.29 16.47 0.61
CA ALA A 73 -4.27 15.39 0.57
C ALA A 73 -5.06 15.31 1.89
N LEU A 74 -4.37 15.33 3.03
CA LEU A 74 -5.00 15.32 4.36
C LEU A 74 -5.93 16.52 4.58
N ARG A 75 -5.52 17.72 4.15
CA ARG A 75 -6.38 18.92 4.22
C ARG A 75 -7.63 18.76 3.37
N SER A 76 -7.49 18.25 2.13
CA SER A 76 -8.63 18.01 1.25
C SER A 76 -9.65 17.05 1.88
N ILE A 77 -9.17 15.94 2.45
CA ILE A 77 -10.01 14.97 3.15
C ILE A 77 -10.71 15.61 4.35
N LYS A 78 -9.97 16.35 5.18
CA LYS A 78 -10.53 17.05 6.34
C LYS A 78 -11.61 18.06 5.93
N GLU A 79 -11.37 18.82 4.87
CA GLU A 79 -12.34 19.78 4.36
C GLU A 79 -13.61 19.10 3.82
N GLU A 80 -13.49 18.00 3.09
CA GLU A 80 -14.65 17.20 2.65
C GLU A 80 -15.43 16.63 3.82
N LEU A 81 -14.73 16.10 4.83
CA LEU A 81 -15.36 15.59 6.05
C LEU A 81 -16.10 16.70 6.79
N VAL A 82 -15.50 17.88 6.95
CA VAL A 82 -16.16 19.03 7.60
C VAL A 82 -17.38 19.50 6.81
N ARG A 83 -17.29 19.57 5.47
CA ARG A 83 -18.41 19.98 4.61
C ARG A 83 -19.60 19.01 4.67
N ASN A 84 -19.32 17.71 4.77
CA ASN A 84 -20.35 16.67 4.77
C ASN A 84 -20.75 16.22 6.19
N ARG A 85 -20.30 16.94 7.24
CA ARG A 85 -20.60 16.59 8.63
C ARG A 85 -22.00 17.09 9.02
N ASP A 86 -22.96 16.18 9.01
CA ASP A 86 -24.25 16.37 9.70
C ASP A 86 -24.19 15.73 11.10
N GLY A 87 -24.22 16.58 12.13
CA GLY A 87 -24.76 16.30 13.48
C GLY A 87 -24.19 15.20 14.40
N ASP A 88 -23.43 14.20 13.93
CA ASP A 88 -22.94 13.10 14.78
C ASP A 88 -21.42 13.17 15.04
N ASP A 89 -21.06 13.65 16.23
CA ASP A 89 -19.70 13.97 16.68
C ASP A 89 -18.92 12.78 17.27
N ARG A 90 -19.29 11.53 16.91
CA ARG A 90 -18.69 10.31 17.50
C ARG A 90 -17.56 9.66 16.70
N GLN A 91 -17.14 10.25 15.58
CA GLN A 91 -16.05 9.67 14.77
C GLN A 91 -14.67 10.16 15.22
N LEU A 92 -13.77 9.19 15.41
CA LEU A 92 -12.37 9.42 15.75
C LEU A 92 -11.67 10.16 14.61
N LEU A 93 -11.28 11.39 14.85
CA LEU A 93 -10.34 12.13 14.00
C LEU A 93 -8.95 11.61 14.35
N GLY A 94 -8.44 10.68 13.54
CA GLY A 94 -7.01 10.40 13.53
C GLY A 94 -6.22 11.65 13.18
N ASP A 95 -5.08 11.83 13.83
CA ASP A 95 -4.13 12.93 13.66
C ASP A 95 -3.31 12.83 12.37
#